data_AF-A0A838RCU4-F1
#
_entry.id   AF-A0A838RCU4-F1
#
_cell.length_a   1.000
_cell.length_b   1.000
_cell.length_c   1.000
_cell.angle_alpha   90.00
_cell.angle_beta   90.00
_cell.angle_gamma   90.00
#
_symmetry.space_group_name_H-M   'P 1'
#
loop_
_entity.id
_entity.type
_entity.pdbx_description
1 polymer ?
#
loop_
_entity_poly.entity_id
_entity_poly.type
_entity_poly.pdbx_seq_one_letter_code
_entity_poly.pdbx_strand_id
1 'polypeptide(L)'
;MIGKTTEHISFLERAERSPSFEVIFDLARALDVPAAFLIDELGHDSVLSETLNIAPLIYPLPEPVQDTEPAKEQQKSDVERLNAAFRGIREAQTLADEYGINDILQDNGGKVLQVLILLGLRISPGREGNDAIDDEGNEYELKTINHALRKSAGITTHHHLNKVILNKYRSVKAWFIAIYEGVELKEIYRVDPREFEPLFQEWEQKIEIKGALNNPKIPMRYVRKGERVYPHSVIVQGVGKREGACCPTQ
;
A
#
# COMPACT_ATOMS: atom_id res chain seq x y z
N MET A 1 23.84 -7.11 23.93
CA MET A 1 22.61 -7.73 24.48
C MET A 1 21.44 -6.83 24.17
N ILE A 2 20.67 -7.15 23.12
CA ILE A 2 19.40 -6.48 22.82
C ILE A 2 18.35 -7.18 23.68
N GLY A 3 17.69 -6.43 24.57
CA GLY A 3 16.73 -6.98 25.53
C GLY A 3 15.46 -7.48 24.83
N LYS A 4 15.34 -8.80 24.68
CA LYS A 4 14.09 -9.44 24.24
C LYS A 4 13.08 -9.38 25.39
N THR A 5 11.84 -9.01 25.09
CA THR A 5 10.76 -8.91 26.09
C THR A 5 10.35 -10.32 26.56
N THR A 6 9.90 -10.44 27.81
CA THR A 6 9.44 -11.70 28.42
C THR A 6 8.35 -12.38 27.61
N GLU A 7 7.52 -11.60 26.91
CA GLU A 7 6.49 -12.11 26.00
C GLU A 7 7.11 -12.86 24.80
N HIS A 8 8.20 -12.33 24.23
CA HIS A 8 8.87 -12.96 23.08
C HIS A 8 9.42 -14.34 23.44
N ILE A 9 9.92 -14.49 24.66
CA ILE A 9 10.42 -15.77 25.19
C ILE A 9 9.25 -16.74 25.44
N SER A 10 8.16 -16.26 26.04
CA SER A 10 6.96 -17.07 26.33
C SER A 10 6.26 -17.63 25.08
N PHE A 11 6.29 -16.93 23.95
CA PHE A 11 5.73 -17.42 22.69
C PHE A 11 6.57 -18.54 22.05
N LEU A 12 7.90 -18.52 22.26
CA LEU A 12 8.80 -19.57 21.79
C LEU A 12 8.63 -20.86 22.59
N GLU A 13 8.52 -20.77 23.92
CA GLU A 13 8.30 -21.92 24.80
C GLU A 13 6.98 -22.64 24.50
N ARG A 14 5.98 -21.91 24.01
CA ARG A 14 4.67 -22.46 23.62
C ARG A 14 4.62 -22.98 22.18
N ALA A 15 5.74 -22.96 21.45
CA ALA A 15 5.83 -23.31 20.03
C ALA A 15 4.85 -22.52 19.13
N GLU A 16 4.34 -21.39 19.61
CA GLU A 16 3.38 -20.54 18.88
C GLU A 16 4.06 -19.66 17.82
N ARG A 17 5.40 -19.59 17.86
CA ARG A 17 6.23 -18.91 16.86
C ARG A 17 7.51 -19.69 16.60
N SER A 18 7.90 -19.76 15.33
CA SER A 18 9.21 -20.26 14.95
C SER A 18 10.31 -19.37 15.57
N PRO A 19 11.40 -19.96 16.09
CA PRO A 19 12.51 -19.19 16.63
C PRO A 19 13.06 -18.22 15.59
N SER A 20 13.22 -16.94 15.99
CA SER A 20 13.93 -15.98 15.16
C SER A 20 15.37 -16.46 14.97
N PHE A 21 15.95 -16.25 13.78
CA PHE A 21 17.30 -16.71 13.47
C PHE A 21 18.33 -16.34 14.54
N GLU A 22 18.20 -15.15 15.15
CA GLU A 22 19.07 -14.72 16.25
C GLU A 22 19.00 -15.64 17.49
N VAL A 23 17.82 -16.17 17.83
CA VAL A 23 17.68 -17.13 18.93
C VAL A 23 18.39 -18.45 18.62
N ILE A 24 18.31 -18.91 17.36
CA ILE A 24 19.00 -20.13 16.93
C ILE A 24 20.52 -19.95 17.07
N PHE A 25 21.06 -18.81 16.64
CA PHE A 25 22.50 -18.52 16.77
C PHE A 25 22.94 -18.34 18.23
N ASP A 26 22.13 -17.69 19.06
CA ASP A 26 22.45 -17.53 20.49
C ASP A 26 22.40 -18.88 21.23
N LEU A 27 21.43 -19.74 20.90
CA LEU A 27 21.32 -21.09 21.47
C LEU A 27 22.46 -22.00 20.99
N ALA A 28 22.78 -21.96 19.69
CA ALA A 28 23.92 -22.68 19.12
C ALA A 28 25.23 -22.30 19.82
N ARG A 29 25.43 -21.00 20.08
CA ARG A 29 26.60 -20.49 20.83
C ARG A 29 26.59 -20.96 22.29
N ALA A 30 25.43 -20.98 22.94
CA ALA A 30 25.32 -21.42 24.33
C ALA A 30 25.54 -22.94 24.50
N LEU A 31 25.13 -23.73 23.50
CA LEU A 31 25.29 -25.19 23.46
C LEU A 31 26.63 -25.64 22.83
N ASP A 32 27.44 -24.70 22.35
CA ASP A 32 28.70 -24.94 21.62
C ASP A 32 28.54 -25.90 20.42
N VAL A 33 27.45 -25.76 19.68
CA VAL A 33 27.16 -26.52 18.46
C VAL A 33 27.00 -25.59 17.26
N PRO A 34 27.29 -26.05 16.02
CA PRO A 34 27.01 -25.26 14.82
C PRO A 34 25.51 -25.00 14.67
N ALA A 35 25.11 -23.76 14.34
CA ALA A 35 23.71 -23.39 14.18
C ALA A 35 22.96 -24.24 13.12
N ALA A 36 23.68 -24.75 12.12
CA ALA A 36 23.14 -25.65 11.10
C ALA A 36 22.56 -26.93 11.71
N PHE A 37 23.14 -27.44 12.80
CA PHE A 37 22.66 -28.64 13.48
C PHE A 37 21.25 -28.45 14.08
N LEU A 38 21.01 -27.28 14.69
CA LEU A 38 19.70 -26.94 15.26
C LEU A 38 18.65 -26.63 14.20
N ILE A 39 19.06 -26.13 13.03
CA ILE A 39 18.17 -25.85 11.89
C ILE A 39 17.71 -27.16 11.24
N ASP A 40 18.60 -28.14 11.15
CA ASP A 40 18.31 -29.46 10.56
C ASP A 40 17.35 -30.27 11.44
N GLU A 41 17.56 -30.29 12.77
CA GLU A 41 16.65 -30.95 13.72
C GLU A 41 15.22 -30.35 13.70
N LEU A 42 15.10 -29.03 13.52
CA LEU A 42 13.80 -28.36 13.42
C LEU A 42 13.08 -28.60 12.08
N GLY A 43 13.78 -29.15 11.08
CA GLY A 43 13.24 -29.48 9.76
C GLY A 43 12.67 -30.89 9.64
N HIS A 44 12.86 -31.75 10.65
CA HIS A 44 12.57 -33.18 10.57
C HIS A 44 11.21 -33.64 11.13
N ASP A 45 10.26 -32.75 11.38
CA ASP A 45 8.86 -33.14 11.60
C ASP A 45 8.11 -33.35 10.27
N SER A 46 8.54 -34.37 9.52
CA SER A 46 7.70 -35.03 8.52
C SER A 46 7.75 -36.54 8.73
N VAL A 47 6.87 -37.02 9.60
CA VAL A 47 6.48 -38.43 9.64
C VAL A 47 6.01 -38.84 8.25
N LEU A 48 6.60 -39.90 7.69
CA LEU A 48 5.98 -41.00 6.94
C LEU A 48 7.03 -41.66 6.04
N SER A 49 7.48 -42.86 6.41
CA SER A 49 7.59 -44.06 5.54
C SER A 49 8.67 -45.02 6.05
N GLU A 50 8.41 -45.70 7.16
CA GLU A 50 9.10 -46.96 7.46
C GLU A 50 8.05 -48.05 7.66
N THR A 51 7.76 -48.76 6.58
CA THR A 51 7.48 -50.20 6.57
C THR A 51 7.19 -50.58 5.13
N LEU A 52 8.08 -51.36 4.52
CA LEU A 52 7.74 -52.49 3.64
C LEU A 52 9.04 -53.23 3.29
N ASN A 53 9.23 -54.37 3.96
CA ASN A 53 10.22 -55.39 3.65
C ASN A 53 9.92 -55.96 2.26
N ILE A 54 10.82 -55.75 1.29
CA ILE A 54 10.77 -56.45 -0.01
C ILE A 54 12.20 -56.90 -0.36
N ALA A 55 12.34 -58.21 -0.63
CA ALA A 55 13.59 -58.87 -0.99
C ALA A 55 14.20 -58.29 -2.28
N PRO A 56 15.55 -58.30 -2.44
CA PRO A 56 16.20 -57.63 -3.56
C PRO A 56 15.98 -58.41 -4.88
N LEU A 57 15.26 -57.80 -5.82
CA LEU A 57 15.30 -58.17 -7.23
C LEU A 57 16.53 -57.49 -7.87
N ILE A 58 17.48 -58.30 -8.33
CA ILE A 58 18.62 -57.84 -9.11
C ILE A 58 18.12 -57.51 -10.52
N TYR A 59 18.12 -56.24 -10.89
CA TYR A 59 17.98 -55.78 -12.27
C TYR A 59 19.35 -55.30 -12.78
N PRO A 60 19.69 -55.51 -14.07
CA PRO A 60 20.93 -55.00 -14.65
C PRO A 60 20.92 -53.46 -14.62
N LEU A 61 22.05 -52.86 -14.21
CA LEU A 61 22.21 -51.41 -14.14
C LEU A 61 21.95 -50.78 -15.52
N PRO A 62 21.03 -49.80 -15.65
CA PRO A 62 20.98 -48.97 -16.84
C PRO A 62 22.25 -48.09 -16.90
N GLU A 63 22.78 -47.90 -18.11
CA GLU A 63 23.93 -47.02 -18.36
C GLU A 63 23.67 -45.63 -17.79
N PRO A 64 24.71 -44.93 -17.27
CA PRO A 64 24.53 -43.63 -16.66
C PRO A 64 24.01 -42.66 -17.70
N VAL A 65 22.74 -42.27 -17.54
CA VAL A 65 22.16 -41.12 -18.19
C VAL A 65 23.05 -39.93 -17.80
N GLN A 66 23.66 -39.28 -18.79
CA GLN A 66 24.30 -38.00 -18.55
C GLN A 66 23.21 -37.05 -18.08
N ASP A 67 23.19 -36.79 -16.77
CA ASP A 67 22.38 -35.74 -16.19
C ASP A 67 22.81 -34.43 -16.86
N THR A 68 22.05 -34.00 -17.86
CA THR A 68 22.02 -32.58 -18.20
C THR A 68 21.46 -31.90 -16.95
N GLU A 69 22.35 -31.38 -16.11
CA GLU A 69 21.95 -30.52 -14.99
C GLU A 69 20.94 -29.51 -15.54
N PRO A 70 19.71 -29.43 -14.99
CA PRO A 70 18.83 -28.33 -15.35
C PRO A 70 19.61 -27.07 -15.00
N ALA A 71 19.83 -26.22 -16.00
CA ALA A 71 20.55 -24.96 -15.85
C ALA A 71 20.05 -24.29 -14.59
N LYS A 72 20.89 -24.26 -13.54
CA LYS A 72 20.59 -23.55 -12.30
C LYS A 72 20.38 -22.10 -12.69
N GLU A 73 19.13 -21.68 -12.86
CA GLU A 73 18.78 -20.27 -12.84
C GLU A 73 19.44 -19.71 -11.59
N GLN A 74 20.51 -18.94 -11.76
CA GLN A 74 21.21 -18.31 -10.67
C GLN A 74 20.18 -17.41 -9.97
N GLN A 75 19.63 -17.91 -8.88
CA GLN A 75 18.65 -17.21 -8.09
C GLN A 75 19.31 -15.93 -7.61
N LYS A 76 18.88 -14.79 -8.15
CA LYS A 76 19.42 -13.47 -7.80
C LYS A 76 19.34 -13.29 -6.29
N SER A 77 20.43 -12.82 -5.70
CA SER A 77 20.45 -12.46 -4.28
C SER A 77 19.42 -11.38 -3.98
N ASP A 78 18.92 -11.34 -2.74
CA ASP A 78 17.96 -10.30 -2.34
C ASP A 78 18.53 -8.88 -2.50
N VAL A 79 19.85 -8.71 -2.35
CA VAL A 79 20.53 -7.43 -2.60
C VAL A 79 20.44 -7.04 -4.07
N GLU A 80 20.63 -7.97 -5.00
CA GLU A 80 20.50 -7.70 -6.42
C GLU A 80 19.06 -7.37 -6.81
N ARG A 81 18.08 -8.10 -6.24
CA ARG A 81 16.65 -7.84 -6.44
C ARG A 81 16.26 -6.46 -5.92
N LEU A 82 16.73 -6.10 -4.72
CA LEU A 82 16.51 -4.79 -4.10
C LEU A 82 17.11 -3.68 -4.96
N ASN A 83 18.37 -3.82 -5.37
CA ASN A 83 19.06 -2.84 -6.21
C ASN A 83 18.39 -2.65 -7.57
N ALA A 84 17.86 -3.73 -8.16
CA ALA A 84 17.08 -3.65 -9.39
C ALA A 84 15.76 -2.88 -9.18
N ALA A 85 15.00 -3.20 -8.13
CA ALA A 85 13.76 -2.50 -7.80
C ALA A 85 13.98 -1.02 -7.47
N PHE A 86 15.07 -0.71 -6.76
CA PHE A 86 15.40 0.65 -6.35
C PHE A 86 15.71 1.59 -7.51
N ARG A 87 16.01 1.09 -8.71
CA ARG A 87 16.15 1.95 -9.90
C ARG A 87 14.84 2.66 -10.20
N GLY A 88 13.73 1.92 -10.27
CA GLY A 88 12.40 2.49 -10.47
C GLY A 88 11.96 3.39 -9.33
N ILE A 89 12.33 3.07 -8.09
CA ILE A 89 12.07 3.94 -6.92
C ILE A 89 12.78 5.29 -7.07
N ARG A 90 14.04 5.31 -7.52
CA ARG A 90 14.78 6.56 -7.75
C ARG A 90 14.17 7.40 -8.87
N GLU A 91 13.77 6.77 -9.98
CA GLU A 91 13.08 7.48 -11.07
C GLU A 91 11.75 8.07 -10.60
N ALA A 92 10.98 7.31 -9.81
CA ALA A 92 9.76 7.81 -9.19
C ALA A 92 10.01 8.97 -8.23
N GLN A 93 11.11 8.94 -7.46
CA GLN A 93 11.49 10.05 -6.59
C GLN A 93 11.86 11.30 -7.40
N THR A 94 12.63 11.17 -8.49
CA THR A 94 12.94 12.31 -9.36
C THR A 94 11.69 12.95 -9.92
N LEU A 95 10.69 12.15 -10.34
CA LEU A 95 9.40 12.67 -10.75
C LEU A 95 8.66 13.35 -9.56
N ALA A 96 8.75 12.78 -8.36
CA ALA A 96 8.13 13.34 -7.15
C ALA A 96 8.69 14.72 -6.79
N ASP A 97 9.99 14.92 -6.98
CA ASP A 97 10.67 16.20 -6.74
C ASP A 97 10.06 17.31 -7.61
N GLU A 98 9.69 17.02 -8.87
CA GLU A 98 9.00 17.96 -9.76
C GLU A 98 7.59 18.36 -9.27
N TYR A 99 6.98 17.54 -8.42
CA TYR A 99 5.69 17.80 -7.77
C TYR A 99 5.84 18.35 -6.35
N GLY A 100 7.08 18.59 -5.87
CA GLY A 100 7.36 19.10 -4.53
C GLY A 100 7.28 18.06 -3.41
N ILE A 101 7.39 16.76 -3.74
CA ILE A 101 7.34 15.66 -2.77
C ILE A 101 8.76 15.22 -2.42
N ASN A 102 9.19 15.51 -1.19
CA ASN A 102 10.58 15.29 -0.76
C ASN A 102 10.97 13.81 -0.59
N ASP A 103 10.04 12.92 -0.26
CA ASP A 103 10.30 11.49 -0.04
C ASP A 103 9.04 10.66 -0.36
N ILE A 104 9.11 9.83 -1.40
CA ILE A 104 7.99 8.97 -1.82
C ILE A 104 7.72 7.81 -0.85
N LEU A 105 8.68 7.44 0.00
CA LEU A 105 8.58 6.33 0.94
C LEU A 105 8.09 6.78 2.33
N GLN A 106 7.96 8.08 2.57
CA GLN A 106 7.41 8.65 3.80
C GLN A 106 6.03 9.26 3.58
N ASP A 107 5.18 9.24 4.61
CA ASP A 107 3.88 9.93 4.67
C ASP A 107 2.94 9.73 3.45
N ASN A 108 3.05 8.57 2.78
CA ASN A 108 2.35 8.25 1.54
C ASN A 108 2.76 9.11 0.32
N GLY A 109 3.96 9.69 0.28
CA GLY A 109 4.42 10.55 -0.82
C GLY A 109 4.24 9.93 -2.20
N GLY A 110 4.62 8.67 -2.39
CA GLY A 110 4.42 7.96 -3.67
C GLY A 110 2.96 7.76 -4.06
N LYS A 111 2.04 7.68 -3.08
CA LYS A 111 0.59 7.62 -3.36
C LYS A 111 0.05 8.99 -3.72
N VAL A 112 0.43 10.02 -2.96
CA VAL A 112 0.06 11.41 -3.27
C VAL A 112 0.50 11.77 -4.69
N LEU A 113 1.74 11.43 -5.07
CA LEU A 113 2.25 11.62 -6.43
C LEU A 113 1.32 11.03 -7.49
N GLN A 114 0.90 9.76 -7.33
CA GLN A 114 -0.03 9.11 -8.27
C GLN A 114 -1.33 9.91 -8.41
N VAL A 115 -1.91 10.38 -7.30
CA VAL A 115 -3.17 11.14 -7.33
C VAL A 115 -2.99 12.48 -8.01
N LEU A 116 -1.91 13.21 -7.70
CA LEU A 116 -1.62 14.51 -8.32
C LEU A 116 -1.50 14.39 -9.84
N ILE A 117 -0.74 13.40 -10.32
CA ILE A 117 -0.56 13.16 -11.76
C ILE A 117 -1.90 12.82 -12.43
N LEU A 118 -2.68 11.89 -11.85
CA LEU A 118 -3.93 11.44 -12.44
C LEU A 118 -5.02 12.52 -12.50
N LEU A 119 -4.98 13.49 -11.58
CA LEU A 119 -5.94 14.59 -11.51
C LEU A 119 -5.42 15.89 -12.14
N GLY A 120 -4.18 15.94 -12.62
CA GLY A 120 -3.58 17.16 -13.15
C GLY A 120 -3.33 18.24 -12.10
N LEU A 121 -3.03 17.84 -10.86
CA LEU A 121 -2.84 18.76 -9.72
C LEU A 121 -1.37 18.93 -9.35
N ARG A 122 -1.08 20.00 -8.62
CA ARG A 122 0.22 20.25 -7.96
C ARG A 122 0.03 20.47 -6.46
N ILE A 123 1.09 20.29 -5.67
CA ILE A 123 1.08 20.67 -4.25
C ILE A 123 0.91 22.19 -4.15
N SER A 124 0.02 22.66 -3.27
CA SER A 124 -0.14 24.10 -3.06
C SER A 124 1.13 24.69 -2.41
N PRO A 125 1.61 25.86 -2.85
CA PRO A 125 2.79 26.48 -2.26
C PRO A 125 2.55 26.94 -0.81
N GLY A 126 3.45 26.55 0.09
CA GLY A 126 3.46 26.99 1.50
C GLY A 126 2.88 25.97 2.48
N ARG A 127 3.40 25.96 3.71
CA ARG A 127 3.05 24.96 4.75
C ARG A 127 1.62 25.10 5.31
N GLU A 128 0.96 26.24 5.08
CA GLU A 128 -0.35 26.56 5.65
C GLU A 128 -1.49 26.57 4.61
N GLY A 129 -1.16 26.31 3.33
CA GLY A 129 -2.14 26.23 2.24
C GLY A 129 -2.95 24.93 2.28
N ASN A 130 -3.95 24.85 1.41
CA ASN A 130 -4.68 23.61 1.16
C ASN A 130 -3.77 22.58 0.46
N ASP A 131 -4.14 21.30 0.45
CA ASP A 131 -3.22 20.24 0.03
C ASP A 131 -2.76 20.33 -1.44
N ALA A 132 -3.64 20.75 -2.36
CA ALA A 132 -3.35 20.76 -3.80
C ALA A 132 -4.02 21.92 -4.55
N ILE A 133 -3.51 22.23 -5.74
CA ILE A 133 -3.99 23.29 -6.63
C ILE A 133 -4.01 22.80 -8.09
N ASP A 134 -5.00 23.24 -8.88
CA ASP A 134 -5.05 23.01 -10.33
C ASP A 134 -4.43 24.18 -11.14
N ASP A 135 -4.45 24.07 -12.47
CA ASP A 135 -3.92 25.06 -13.40
C ASP A 135 -4.76 26.35 -13.47
N GLU A 136 -6.04 26.27 -13.13
CA GLU A 136 -6.95 27.40 -12.96
C GLU A 136 -6.76 28.13 -11.61
N GLY A 137 -5.93 27.61 -10.71
CA GLY A 137 -5.66 28.19 -9.39
C GLY A 137 -6.69 27.84 -8.32
N ASN A 138 -7.56 26.86 -8.58
CA ASN A 138 -8.49 26.37 -7.56
C ASN A 138 -7.78 25.43 -6.60
N GLU A 139 -8.10 25.56 -5.31
CA GLU A 139 -7.50 24.76 -4.26
C GLU A 139 -8.38 23.60 -3.80
N TYR A 140 -7.72 22.54 -3.35
CA TYR A 140 -8.32 21.26 -2.99
C TYR A 140 -7.72 20.69 -1.70
N GLU A 141 -8.57 19.98 -0.95
CA GLU A 141 -8.11 19.12 0.15
C GLU A 141 -7.91 17.70 -0.40
N LEU A 142 -6.83 17.03 0.02
CA LEU A 142 -6.44 15.71 -0.44
C LEU A 142 -6.33 14.75 0.76
N LYS A 143 -6.96 13.57 0.68
CA LYS A 143 -6.76 12.51 1.66
C LYS A 143 -6.59 11.17 0.99
N THR A 144 -5.64 10.37 1.50
CA THR A 144 -5.43 8.98 1.07
C THR A 144 -5.84 8.02 2.17
N ILE A 145 -6.52 6.93 1.82
CA ILE A 145 -6.84 5.83 2.75
C ILE A 145 -6.36 4.50 2.18
N ASN A 146 -5.98 3.57 3.06
CA ASN A 146 -5.67 2.19 2.68
C ASN A 146 -6.74 1.25 3.24
N HIS A 147 -7.59 0.71 2.37
CA HIS A 147 -8.73 -0.13 2.73
C HIS A 147 -8.31 -1.41 3.45
N ALA A 148 -7.15 -1.99 3.08
CA ALA A 148 -6.62 -3.22 3.70
C ALA A 148 -6.32 -3.03 5.20
N LEU A 149 -5.91 -1.83 5.61
CA LEU A 149 -5.54 -1.53 7.00
C LEU A 149 -6.72 -1.03 7.84
N ARG A 150 -7.82 -0.61 7.22
CA ARG A 150 -8.88 0.16 7.88
C ARG A 150 -10.26 -0.15 7.31
N LYS A 151 -10.77 -1.36 7.55
CA LYS A 151 -12.12 -1.78 7.10
C LYS A 151 -13.27 -0.92 7.67
N SER A 152 -13.07 -0.26 8.81
CA SER A 152 -14.09 0.52 9.53
C SER A 152 -13.67 1.93 9.97
N ALA A 153 -12.42 2.34 9.75
CA ALA A 153 -11.93 3.64 10.22
C ALA A 153 -12.15 4.71 9.14
N GLY A 154 -12.95 5.73 9.48
CA GLY A 154 -13.22 6.87 8.60
C GLY A 154 -11.95 7.67 8.24
N ILE A 155 -12.09 8.54 7.25
CA ILE A 155 -11.02 9.39 6.73
C ILE A 155 -10.55 10.31 7.85
N THR A 156 -9.24 10.37 8.05
CA THR A 156 -8.62 11.24 9.06
C THR A 156 -8.66 12.69 8.61
N THR A 157 -8.76 13.62 9.56
CA THR A 157 -8.76 15.07 9.27
C THR A 157 -7.52 15.72 9.91
N HIS A 158 -7.70 16.50 10.98
CA HIS A 158 -6.64 17.27 11.63
C HIS A 158 -6.57 16.97 13.13
N HIS A 159 -5.36 16.81 13.68
CA HIS A 159 -5.14 16.48 15.10
C HIS A 159 -5.52 17.60 16.07
N HIS A 160 -5.66 18.82 15.58
CA HIS A 160 -6.11 19.99 16.34
C HIS A 160 -7.17 20.75 15.53
N LEU A 161 -8.27 20.09 15.17
CA LEU A 161 -9.31 20.72 14.35
C LEU A 161 -9.96 21.88 15.14
N ASN A 162 -9.89 23.07 14.58
CA ASN A 162 -10.45 24.30 15.14
C ASN A 162 -11.27 25.05 14.07
N LYS A 163 -11.93 26.15 14.43
CA LYS A 163 -12.78 26.91 13.50
C LYS A 163 -12.04 27.42 12.26
N VAL A 164 -10.78 27.81 12.40
CA VAL A 164 -9.97 28.31 11.26
C VAL A 164 -9.77 27.21 10.23
N ILE A 165 -9.39 26.02 10.68
CA ILE A 165 -9.20 24.86 9.79
C ILE A 165 -10.53 24.41 9.18
N LEU A 166 -11.60 24.40 9.97
CA LEU A 166 -12.93 24.05 9.46
C LEU A 166 -13.42 25.02 8.37
N ASN A 167 -13.09 26.30 8.48
CA ASN A 167 -13.40 27.28 7.43
C ASN A 167 -12.57 27.04 6.16
N LYS A 168 -11.30 26.64 6.28
CA LYS A 168 -10.49 26.21 5.13
C LYS A 168 -11.11 24.99 4.43
N TYR A 169 -11.55 24.01 5.20
CA TYR A 169 -12.24 22.82 4.70
C TYR A 169 -13.50 23.13 3.89
N ARG A 170 -14.19 24.22 4.20
CA ARG A 170 -15.36 24.71 3.47
C ARG A 170 -15.02 25.54 2.24
N SER A 171 -13.83 26.15 2.18
CA SER A 171 -13.45 27.08 1.12
C SER A 171 -12.83 26.41 -0.11
N VAL A 172 -12.35 25.17 0.01
CA VAL A 172 -11.77 24.44 -1.13
C VAL A 172 -12.83 24.13 -2.19
N LYS A 173 -12.42 24.05 -3.47
CA LYS A 173 -13.34 23.73 -4.59
C LYS A 173 -13.86 22.30 -4.49
N ALA A 174 -13.04 21.38 -4.02
CA ALA A 174 -13.44 20.01 -3.73
C ALA A 174 -12.45 19.34 -2.75
N TRP A 175 -12.90 18.21 -2.22
CA TRP A 175 -12.05 17.22 -1.56
C TRP A 175 -11.81 16.06 -2.51
N PHE A 176 -10.55 15.64 -2.63
CA PHE A 176 -10.17 14.42 -3.30
C PHE A 176 -9.80 13.34 -2.29
N ILE A 177 -10.54 12.23 -2.32
CA ILE A 177 -10.33 11.08 -1.44
C ILE A 177 -9.86 9.90 -2.28
N ALA A 178 -8.59 9.56 -2.16
CA ALA A 178 -7.99 8.43 -2.86
C ALA A 178 -7.98 7.18 -1.98
N ILE A 179 -8.46 6.08 -2.53
CA ILE A 179 -8.65 4.79 -1.85
C ILE A 179 -7.66 3.79 -2.43
N TYR A 180 -6.78 3.30 -1.58
CA TYR A 180 -5.72 2.34 -1.90
C TYR A 180 -5.98 0.98 -1.29
N GLU A 181 -5.38 -0.04 -1.88
CA GLU A 181 -5.15 -1.34 -1.26
C GLU A 181 -3.64 -1.62 -1.33
N GLY A 182 -2.94 -1.50 -0.21
CA GLY A 182 -1.46 -1.50 -0.23
C GLY A 182 -0.92 -0.25 -0.94
N VAL A 183 -0.20 -0.46 -2.05
CA VAL A 183 0.32 0.60 -2.95
C VAL A 183 -0.56 0.83 -4.17
N GLU A 184 -1.56 -0.02 -4.40
CA GLU A 184 -2.43 0.01 -5.57
C GLU A 184 -3.58 0.99 -5.37
N LEU A 185 -3.69 2.00 -6.24
CA LEU A 185 -4.82 2.92 -6.26
C LEU A 185 -6.06 2.20 -6.82
N LYS A 186 -7.15 2.20 -6.06
CA LYS A 186 -8.42 1.58 -6.46
C LYS A 186 -9.43 2.60 -6.96
N GLU A 187 -9.61 3.68 -6.21
CA GLU A 187 -10.65 4.67 -6.50
C GLU A 187 -10.21 6.07 -6.09
N ILE A 188 -10.68 7.09 -6.81
CA ILE A 188 -10.61 8.48 -6.35
C ILE A 188 -12.03 9.06 -6.39
N TYR A 189 -12.43 9.69 -5.29
CA TYR A 189 -13.68 10.42 -5.17
C TYR A 189 -13.42 11.93 -5.11
N ARG A 190 -14.15 12.69 -5.93
CA ARG A 190 -14.27 14.14 -5.85
C ARG A 190 -15.55 14.48 -5.08
N VAL A 191 -15.41 15.14 -3.95
CA VAL A 191 -16.53 15.46 -3.05
C VAL A 191 -16.63 16.97 -2.87
N ASP A 192 -17.81 17.52 -3.09
CA ASP A 192 -18.08 18.92 -2.79
C ASP A 192 -18.13 19.13 -1.26
N PRO A 193 -17.50 20.19 -0.69
CA PRO A 193 -17.53 20.42 0.76
C PRO A 193 -18.94 20.49 1.35
N ARG A 194 -19.95 20.88 0.57
CA ARG A 194 -21.36 20.91 0.99
C ARG A 194 -21.88 19.54 1.42
N GLU A 195 -21.34 18.46 0.87
CA GLU A 195 -21.69 17.10 1.28
C GLU A 195 -21.22 16.78 2.71
N PHE A 196 -20.17 17.46 3.19
CA PHE A 196 -19.65 17.32 4.55
C PHE A 196 -20.24 18.35 5.52
N GLU A 197 -21.05 19.30 5.07
CA GLU A 197 -21.57 20.38 5.92
C GLU A 197 -22.32 19.89 7.17
N PRO A 198 -23.18 18.84 7.12
CA PRO A 198 -23.81 18.32 8.34
C PRO A 198 -22.79 17.87 9.40
N LEU A 199 -21.65 17.32 8.95
CA LEU A 199 -20.57 16.89 9.82
C LEU A 199 -19.75 18.07 10.33
N PHE A 200 -19.50 19.07 9.47
CA PHE A 200 -18.80 20.29 9.84
C PHE A 200 -19.57 21.09 10.90
N GLN A 201 -20.88 21.22 10.77
CA GLN A 201 -21.72 21.88 11.79
C GLN A 201 -21.67 21.16 13.13
N GLU A 202 -21.74 19.83 13.13
CA GLU A 202 -21.61 19.03 14.35
C GLU A 202 -20.25 19.27 15.04
N TRP A 203 -19.17 19.34 14.25
CA TRP A 203 -17.84 19.61 14.78
C TRP A 203 -17.68 21.04 15.26
N GLU A 204 -18.21 22.01 14.53
CA GLU A 204 -18.19 23.42 14.90
C GLU A 204 -18.84 23.66 16.26
N GLN A 205 -20.04 23.10 16.49
CA GLN A 205 -20.72 23.17 17.79
C GLN A 205 -19.90 22.54 18.91
N LYS A 206 -19.25 21.38 18.64
CA LYS A 206 -18.36 20.75 19.63
C LYS A 206 -17.13 21.61 19.92
N ILE A 207 -16.57 22.27 18.90
CA ILE A 207 -15.44 23.17 19.03
C ILE A 207 -15.80 24.38 19.90
N GLU A 208 -17.02 24.90 19.75
CA GLU A 208 -17.52 26.01 20.58
C GLU A 208 -17.62 25.65 22.07
N ILE A 209 -18.02 24.42 22.37
CA ILE A 209 -18.22 23.97 23.75
C ILE A 209 -16.91 23.52 24.40
N LYS A 210 -16.07 22.78 23.67
CA LYS A 210 -14.93 22.04 24.25
C LYS A 210 -13.56 22.49 23.74
N GLY A 211 -13.51 23.38 22.76
CA GLY A 211 -12.28 23.74 22.06
C GLY A 211 -11.90 22.72 20.98
N ALA A 212 -10.64 22.73 20.55
CA ALA A 212 -10.18 21.97 19.38
C ALA A 212 -10.45 20.45 19.48
N LEU A 213 -10.89 19.84 18.38
CA LEU A 213 -11.16 18.40 18.30
C LEU A 213 -9.93 17.64 17.81
N ASN A 214 -9.68 16.47 18.42
CA ASN A 214 -8.58 15.61 18.01
C ASN A 214 -9.02 14.64 16.90
N ASN A 215 -8.64 14.96 15.66
CA ASN A 215 -8.72 14.09 14.49
C ASN A 215 -10.09 13.39 14.32
N PRO A 216 -11.20 14.16 14.29
CA PRO A 216 -12.50 13.58 14.04
C PRO A 216 -12.53 12.97 12.62
N LYS A 217 -13.24 11.86 12.46
CA LYS A 217 -13.20 11.07 11.22
C LYS A 217 -14.38 11.38 10.33
N ILE A 218 -14.16 11.49 9.02
CA ILE A 218 -15.24 11.52 8.02
C ILE A 218 -15.64 10.09 7.69
N PRO A 219 -16.91 9.69 7.91
CA PRO A 219 -17.39 8.37 7.50
C PRO A 219 -17.39 8.19 5.97
N MET A 220 -17.06 6.98 5.50
CA MET A 220 -17.05 6.65 4.06
C MET A 220 -18.38 6.94 3.35
N ARG A 221 -19.51 6.83 4.05
CA ARG A 221 -20.84 7.14 3.48
C ARG A 221 -20.94 8.57 2.92
N TYR A 222 -20.19 9.54 3.45
CA TYR A 222 -20.17 10.89 2.90
C TYR A 222 -19.30 10.97 1.65
N VAL A 223 -18.15 10.30 1.64
CA VAL A 223 -17.27 10.24 0.48
C VAL A 223 -17.97 9.60 -0.72
N ARG A 224 -18.74 8.54 -0.48
CA ARG A 224 -19.50 7.83 -1.53
C ARG A 224 -20.65 8.64 -2.14
N LYS A 225 -21.00 9.82 -1.59
CA LYS A 225 -21.93 10.76 -2.24
C LYS A 225 -21.26 11.59 -3.33
N GLY A 226 -19.94 11.71 -3.30
CA GLY A 226 -19.18 12.41 -4.33
C GLY A 226 -19.09 11.63 -5.64
N GLU A 227 -18.52 12.29 -6.64
CA GLU A 227 -18.28 11.71 -7.95
C GLU A 227 -17.02 10.82 -7.91
N ARG A 228 -17.11 9.60 -8.44
CA ARG A 228 -15.94 8.74 -8.61
C ARG A 228 -15.22 9.13 -9.90
N VAL A 229 -14.07 9.78 -9.78
CA VAL A 229 -13.25 10.27 -10.91
C VAL A 229 -12.17 9.29 -11.35
N TYR A 230 -11.88 8.26 -10.54
CA TYR A 230 -11.01 7.15 -10.92
C TYR A 230 -11.60 5.80 -10.45
N PRO A 231 -11.57 4.73 -11.27
CA PRO A 231 -11.05 4.70 -12.65
C PRO A 231 -11.89 5.55 -13.61
N HIS A 232 -11.24 6.16 -14.60
CA HIS A 232 -11.96 6.88 -15.65
C HIS A 232 -12.90 5.89 -16.33
N SER A 233 -14.20 6.11 -16.20
CA SER A 233 -15.17 5.32 -16.94
C SER A 233 -15.00 5.71 -18.40
N VAL A 234 -14.28 4.91 -19.18
CA VAL A 234 -14.26 5.05 -20.63
C VAL A 234 -15.69 4.83 -21.08
N ILE A 235 -16.45 5.91 -21.28
CA ILE A 235 -17.66 5.83 -22.07
C ILE A 235 -17.16 5.55 -23.48
N VAL A 236 -17.20 4.28 -23.88
CA VAL A 236 -17.08 3.89 -25.29
C VAL A 236 -18.26 4.55 -25.98
N GLN A 237 -18.07 5.76 -26.50
CA GLN A 237 -19.00 6.34 -27.44
C GLN A 237 -18.96 5.46 -28.69
N GLY A 238 -19.98 4.61 -28.82
CA GLY A 238 -20.18 3.80 -30.00
C GLY A 238 -20.16 4.70 -31.23
N VAL A 239 -19.24 4.42 -32.13
CA VAL A 239 -19.19 5.01 -33.47
C VAL A 239 -20.52 4.67 -34.14
N GLY A 240 -21.43 5.64 -34.15
CA GLY A 240 -22.66 5.57 -34.91
C GLY A 240 -22.32 5.44 -36.39
N LYS A 241 -22.68 4.30 -36.99
CA LYS A 241 -22.82 4.15 -38.44
C LYS A 241 -23.64 5.34 -38.97
N ARG A 242 -23.03 6.21 -39.78
CA ARG A 242 -23.79 7.03 -40.72
C ARG A 242 -23.85 6.28 -42.04
N GLU A 243 -25.05 5.78 -42.32
CA GLU A 243 -25.47 5.34 -43.63
C GLU A 243 -25.47 6.53 -44.61
N GLY A 244 -25.05 6.24 -45.85
CA GLY A 244 -25.60 6.77 -47.09
C GLY A 244 -25.60 8.29 -47.31
N ALA A 245 -24.69 8.77 -48.16
CA ALA A 245 -24.99 9.91 -49.03
C ALA A 245 -24.44 9.63 -50.45
N CYS A 246 -25.38 9.58 -51.37
CA CYS A 246 -25.29 9.29 -52.79
C CYS A 246 -24.62 10.45 -53.55
N CYS A 247 -23.78 10.15 -54.55
CA CYS A 247 -23.35 11.13 -55.55
C CYS A 247 -24.49 11.46 -56.52
N PRO A 248 -24.69 12.72 -56.95
CA PRO A 248 -25.41 12.99 -58.17
C PRO A 248 -24.41 13.11 -59.34
N THR A 249 -24.65 12.30 -60.36
CA THR A 249 -24.17 12.51 -61.72
C THR A 249 -25.20 13.39 -62.42
N GLN A 250 -24.80 14.57 -62.88
CA GLN A 250 -25.06 15.19 -64.20
C GLN A 250 -24.66 16.66 -64.18
#